data_AF-A0AAQ2PK23-F1
#
_entry.id   AF-A0AAQ2PK23-F1
#
_cell.length_a   1.000
_cell.length_b   1.000
_cell.length_c   1.000
_cell.angle_alpha   90.00
_cell.angle_beta   90.00
_cell.angle_gamma   90.00
#
_symmetry.space_group_name_H-M   'P 1'
#
loop_
_entity.id
_entity.type
_entity.pdbx_description
1 polymer ?
#
loop_
_entity_poly.entity_id
_entity_poly.type
_entity_poly.pdbx_seq_one_letter_code
_entity_poly.pdbx_strand_id
1 'polypeptide(L)'
;MRKLVYVVLLIILGGCISPSPSLEDIHQRVAKQVEVLIDSGYLLTTYIEIDEVFSTDSNSLYYIGESDSPGSDGAELPSRVIKYKERYLCFIELDEPEMSRTELFERGFVSDSNFHENLCLNRGRDWLLALRKYEDKHILVKMLPNYYRLFEYPELWSYFSGDIPQEKTALMGLTSHDIIVPSSYIPDLFELEIDSLKNYVERFSGEIFVRNQTDSVLLLSRNSARSMCYAVINGPDTLKLVLRDSLPVAIAPHDFKSLKYDSEPPHSFLQNLPDKDIWMSMYKLFSDSTFCFLNINNIPQKFRIMHNDAVYSSDLRDSLSKRVRYIYNKGVYDKEERIRRFFKWD
;
A
#
# COMPACT_ATOMS: atom_id res chain seq x y z
N MET A 1 17.71 16.65 54.86
CA MET A 1 17.26 17.40 53.67
C MET A 1 17.70 16.79 52.34
N ARG A 2 18.96 16.37 52.16
CA ARG A 2 19.44 15.79 50.88
C ARG A 2 18.74 14.48 50.44
N LYS A 3 18.38 13.58 51.36
CA LYS A 3 17.68 12.32 51.02
C LYS A 3 16.20 12.48 50.64
N LEU A 4 15.53 13.52 51.15
CA LEU A 4 14.12 13.78 50.83
C LEU A 4 13.96 14.33 49.40
N VAL A 5 14.95 15.10 48.93
CA VAL A 5 14.97 15.68 47.57
C VAL A 5 15.09 14.60 46.49
N TYR A 6 15.84 13.50 46.74
CA TYR A 6 15.96 12.40 45.78
C TYR A 6 14.68 11.56 45.65
N VAL A 7 13.93 11.36 46.75
CA VAL A 7 12.67 10.61 46.72
C VAL A 7 11.58 11.40 46.01
N VAL A 8 11.53 12.73 46.19
CA VAL A 8 10.59 13.60 45.49
C VAL A 8 10.96 13.75 44.00
N LEU A 9 12.26 13.81 43.64
CA LEU A 9 12.66 13.81 42.22
C LEU A 9 12.32 12.50 41.50
N LEU A 10 12.42 11.34 42.17
CA LEU A 10 12.04 10.04 41.59
C LEU A 10 10.54 9.90 41.35
N ILE A 11 9.69 10.56 42.14
CA ILE A 11 8.23 10.56 41.97
C ILE A 11 7.78 11.57 40.89
N ILE A 12 8.52 12.67 40.70
CA ILE A 12 8.21 13.67 39.66
C ILE A 12 8.76 13.27 38.28
N LEU A 13 9.90 12.56 38.21
CA LEU A 13 10.46 12.03 36.95
C LEU A 13 9.94 10.63 36.60
N GLY A 14 9.47 9.87 37.59
CA GLY A 14 8.76 8.61 37.41
C GLY A 14 7.26 8.84 37.28
N GLY A 15 6.86 9.79 36.43
CA GLY A 15 5.46 9.95 36.04
C GLY A 15 4.93 8.56 35.70
N CYS A 16 3.95 8.09 36.48
CA CYS A 16 3.28 6.84 36.24
C CYS A 16 2.69 6.90 34.83
N ILE A 17 3.44 6.40 33.85
CA ILE A 17 2.85 5.83 32.65
C ILE A 17 2.09 4.64 33.21
N SER A 18 0.84 4.89 33.60
CA SER A 18 -0.19 3.86 33.61
C SER A 18 0.05 3.07 32.32
N PRO A 19 0.29 1.75 32.36
CA PRO A 19 0.43 1.00 31.12
C PRO A 19 -0.81 1.36 30.32
N SER A 20 -0.61 2.02 29.18
CA SER A 20 -1.70 2.27 28.26
C SER A 20 -2.37 0.91 28.10
N PRO A 21 -3.69 0.79 28.34
CA PRO A 21 -4.35 -0.49 28.17
C PRO A 21 -3.90 -1.04 26.83
N SER A 22 -3.31 -2.25 26.84
CA SER A 22 -2.78 -2.86 25.62
C SER A 22 -3.91 -2.80 24.60
N LEU A 23 -3.66 -2.12 23.49
CA LEU A 23 -4.69 -1.95 22.48
C LEU A 23 -5.18 -3.35 22.09
N GLU A 24 -6.49 -3.48 21.95
CA GLU A 24 -7.10 -4.72 21.51
C GLU A 24 -6.50 -5.16 20.17
N ASP A 25 -6.39 -6.49 19.97
CA ASP A 25 -5.90 -7.09 18.74
C ASP A 25 -6.58 -6.49 17.50
N ILE A 26 -5.83 -6.22 16.44
CA ILE A 26 -6.34 -5.50 15.27
C ILE A 26 -7.51 -6.24 14.62
N HIS A 27 -7.46 -7.57 14.55
CA HIS A 27 -8.54 -8.39 14.00
C HIS A 27 -9.83 -8.27 14.80
N GLN A 28 -9.76 -8.15 16.13
CA GLN A 28 -10.94 -7.91 16.97
C GLN A 28 -11.52 -6.51 16.74
N ARG A 29 -10.65 -5.51 16.57
CA ARG A 29 -11.08 -4.15 16.24
C ARG A 29 -11.74 -4.08 14.86
N VAL A 30 -11.19 -4.78 13.87
CA VAL A 30 -11.79 -4.93 12.54
C VAL A 30 -13.14 -5.66 12.65
N ALA A 31 -13.18 -6.81 13.34
CA ALA A 31 -14.41 -7.58 13.53
C ALA A 31 -15.53 -6.72 14.11
N LYS A 32 -15.27 -5.92 15.16
CA LYS A 32 -16.27 -5.00 15.74
C LYS A 32 -16.87 -4.02 14.72
N GLN A 33 -16.07 -3.51 13.78
CA GLN A 33 -16.60 -2.63 12.73
C GLN A 33 -17.44 -3.40 11.71
N VAL A 34 -17.04 -4.62 11.38
CA VAL A 34 -17.80 -5.51 10.48
C VAL A 34 -19.12 -5.96 11.13
N GLU A 35 -19.12 -6.24 12.43
CA GLU A 35 -20.33 -6.55 13.21
C GLU A 35 -21.37 -5.43 13.11
N VAL A 36 -20.94 -4.16 13.19
CA VAL A 36 -21.83 -3.00 13.01
C VAL A 36 -22.47 -2.99 11.62
N LEU A 37 -21.72 -3.34 10.57
CA LEU A 37 -22.24 -3.43 9.21
C LEU A 37 -23.25 -4.57 9.04
N ILE A 38 -22.99 -5.74 9.65
CA ILE A 38 -23.90 -6.88 9.67
C ILE A 38 -25.20 -6.50 10.41
N ASP A 39 -25.09 -5.90 11.58
CA ASP A 39 -26.24 -5.55 12.43
C ASP A 39 -27.10 -4.46 11.82
N SER A 40 -26.49 -3.58 11.03
CA SER A 40 -27.18 -2.55 10.25
C SER A 40 -27.78 -3.08 8.94
N GLY A 41 -27.60 -4.37 8.62
CA GLY A 41 -28.14 -5.00 7.42
C GLY A 41 -27.41 -4.64 6.12
N TYR A 42 -26.18 -4.13 6.19
CA TYR A 42 -25.37 -3.83 5.00
C TYR A 42 -24.72 -5.08 4.40
N LEU A 43 -24.39 -6.06 5.25
CA LEU A 43 -23.75 -7.32 4.88
C LEU A 43 -24.64 -8.51 5.25
N LEU A 44 -25.04 -9.29 4.25
CA LEU A 44 -26.14 -10.27 4.33
C LEU A 44 -25.72 -11.70 3.97
N THR A 45 -24.57 -11.89 3.31
CA THR A 45 -24.06 -13.23 2.95
C THR A 45 -23.51 -13.95 4.16
N THR A 46 -23.42 -15.28 4.08
CA THR A 46 -22.86 -16.12 5.15
C THR A 46 -21.37 -15.84 5.38
N TYR A 47 -20.60 -15.66 4.31
CA TYR A 47 -19.18 -15.33 4.38
C TYR A 47 -18.99 -13.84 4.11
N ILE A 48 -18.14 -13.21 4.92
CA ILE A 48 -17.72 -11.82 4.76
C ILE A 48 -16.22 -11.84 4.51
N GLU A 49 -15.81 -11.36 3.34
CA GLU A 49 -14.40 -11.21 2.98
C GLU A 49 -13.84 -9.96 3.67
N ILE A 50 -12.69 -10.12 4.32
CA ILE A 50 -11.93 -9.06 4.97
C ILE A 50 -10.49 -9.19 4.45
N ASP A 51 -10.18 -8.51 3.36
CA ASP A 51 -8.86 -8.56 2.71
C ASP A 51 -8.00 -7.38 3.15
N GLU A 52 -6.83 -7.65 3.71
CA GLU A 52 -5.87 -6.61 4.04
C GLU A 52 -5.23 -6.08 2.74
N VAL A 53 -5.52 -4.82 2.44
CA VAL A 53 -5.08 -4.18 1.20
C VAL A 53 -3.68 -3.58 1.34
N PHE A 54 -3.39 -3.00 2.50
CA PHE A 54 -2.03 -2.61 2.86
C PHE A 54 -1.83 -2.62 4.36
N SER A 55 -0.57 -2.82 4.75
CA SER A 55 -0.10 -2.77 6.13
C SER A 55 1.18 -1.94 6.19
N THR A 56 1.11 -0.77 6.81
CA THR A 56 2.30 0.08 7.09
C THR A 56 2.75 -0.12 8.54
N ASP A 57 3.85 0.53 8.94
CA ASP A 57 4.31 0.51 10.33
C ASP A 57 3.22 0.96 11.33
N SER A 58 2.32 1.86 10.91
CA SER A 58 1.35 2.52 11.80
C SER A 58 -0.12 2.28 11.45
N ASN A 59 -0.43 1.82 10.24
CA ASN A 59 -1.80 1.75 9.71
C ASN A 59 -2.04 0.43 8.99
N SER A 60 -3.29 -0.04 9.01
CA SER A 60 -3.78 -1.09 8.10
C SER A 60 -5.04 -0.59 7.39
N LEU A 61 -5.23 -1.04 6.16
CA LEU A 61 -6.45 -0.83 5.38
C LEU A 61 -7.03 -2.18 4.98
N TYR A 62 -8.31 -2.37 5.25
CA TYR A 62 -9.06 -3.56 4.88
C TYR A 62 -10.14 -3.22 3.86
N TYR A 63 -10.27 -4.08 2.86
CA TYR A 63 -11.46 -4.21 2.04
C TYR A 63 -12.43 -5.17 2.73
N ILE A 64 -13.70 -4.79 2.81
CA ILE A 64 -14.75 -5.58 3.44
C ILE A 64 -15.89 -5.76 2.45
N GLY A 65 -16.18 -7.00 2.10
CA GLY A 65 -17.15 -7.36 1.08
C GLY A 65 -17.99 -8.59 1.42
N GLU A 66 -19.11 -8.73 0.73
CA GLU A 66 -19.90 -9.98 0.77
C GLU A 66 -19.20 -11.06 -0.06
N SER A 67 -19.17 -12.29 0.46
CA SER A 67 -18.65 -13.45 -0.26
C SER A 67 -19.63 -14.63 -0.21
N ASP A 68 -19.62 -15.43 -1.27
CA ASP A 68 -20.33 -16.71 -1.35
C ASP A 68 -19.46 -17.91 -0.93
N SER A 69 -18.18 -17.67 -0.63
CA SER A 69 -17.18 -18.64 -0.19
C SER A 69 -16.31 -18.07 0.94
N PRO A 70 -15.66 -18.90 1.79
CA PRO A 70 -14.65 -18.39 2.71
C PRO A 70 -13.37 -17.86 2.04
N GLY A 71 -13.10 -18.20 0.77
CA GLY A 71 -11.94 -17.65 0.04
C GLY A 71 -12.25 -16.34 -0.69
N SER A 72 -11.21 -15.64 -1.18
CA SER A 72 -11.34 -14.41 -2.01
C SER A 72 -11.52 -14.68 -3.51
N ASP A 73 -11.64 -13.58 -4.27
CA ASP A 73 -11.42 -13.55 -5.73
C ASP A 73 -10.00 -14.03 -6.04
N GLY A 74 -9.86 -15.12 -6.80
CA GLY A 74 -8.59 -15.82 -6.98
C GLY A 74 -8.33 -16.97 -6.00
N ALA A 75 -9.32 -17.33 -5.18
CA ALA A 75 -9.33 -18.47 -4.26
C ALA A 75 -8.26 -18.44 -3.15
N GLU A 76 -7.77 -17.26 -2.75
CA GLU A 76 -6.92 -17.15 -1.56
C GLU A 76 -7.73 -17.55 -0.33
N LEU A 77 -7.13 -18.41 0.51
CA LEU A 77 -7.76 -18.91 1.72
C LEU A 77 -7.55 -17.91 2.87
N PRO A 78 -8.52 -17.80 3.80
CA PRO A 78 -8.35 -16.92 4.94
C PRO A 78 -7.21 -17.43 5.84
N SER A 79 -6.43 -16.52 6.40
CA SER A 79 -5.49 -16.83 7.49
C SER A 79 -6.23 -17.04 8.81
N ARG A 80 -7.43 -16.46 8.93
CA ARG A 80 -8.24 -16.52 10.14
C ARG A 80 -9.72 -16.42 9.83
N VAL A 81 -10.53 -17.17 10.59
CA VAL A 81 -11.99 -17.09 10.54
C VAL A 81 -12.56 -16.82 11.93
N ILE A 82 -13.37 -15.76 12.04
CA ILE A 82 -14.12 -15.42 13.25
C ILE A 82 -15.61 -15.63 12.99
N LYS A 83 -16.30 -16.38 13.86
CA LYS A 83 -17.75 -16.54 13.77
C LYS A 83 -18.46 -15.40 14.50
N TYR A 84 -19.40 -14.75 13.82
CA TYR A 84 -20.31 -13.78 14.42
C TYR A 84 -21.75 -14.08 14.00
N LYS A 85 -22.62 -14.44 14.97
CA LYS A 85 -23.97 -14.96 14.69
C LYS A 85 -23.90 -16.12 13.69
N GLU A 86 -24.68 -16.07 12.62
CA GLU A 86 -24.67 -17.08 11.54
C GLU A 86 -23.71 -16.71 10.39
N ARG A 87 -22.69 -15.88 10.65
CA ARG A 87 -21.74 -15.36 9.68
C ARG A 87 -20.30 -15.76 10.01
N TYR A 88 -19.48 -15.86 8.97
CA TYR A 88 -18.04 -16.10 9.06
C TYR A 88 -17.29 -14.90 8.50
N LEU A 89 -16.50 -14.26 9.36
CA LEU A 89 -15.58 -13.19 9.02
C LEU A 89 -14.25 -13.83 8.59
N CYS A 90 -13.95 -13.76 7.29
CA CYS A 90 -12.82 -14.43 6.66
C CYS A 90 -11.71 -13.41 6.41
N PHE A 91 -10.69 -13.41 7.26
CA PHE A 91 -9.54 -12.51 7.17
C PHE A 91 -8.50 -13.08 6.21
N ILE A 92 -8.08 -12.26 5.25
CA ILE A 92 -7.03 -12.55 4.27
C ILE A 92 -5.94 -11.52 4.50
N GLU A 93 -4.99 -11.86 5.36
CA GLU A 93 -3.92 -10.94 5.76
C GLU A 93 -2.72 -11.04 4.82
N LEU A 94 -2.01 -9.91 4.65
CA LEU A 94 -0.80 -9.87 3.83
C LEU A 94 0.36 -10.63 4.47
N ASP A 95 0.41 -10.63 5.81
CA ASP A 95 1.54 -11.11 6.60
C ASP A 95 1.25 -12.35 7.46
N GLU A 96 0.09 -12.98 7.27
CA GLU A 96 -0.24 -14.26 7.89
C GLU A 96 -0.35 -15.39 6.84
N PRO A 97 0.04 -16.63 7.19
CA PRO A 97 -0.16 -17.78 6.32
C PRO A 97 -1.64 -18.18 6.22
N GLU A 98 -2.04 -18.70 5.06
CA GLU A 98 -3.37 -19.24 4.83
C GLU A 98 -3.68 -20.43 5.76
N MET A 99 -4.93 -20.54 6.21
CA MET A 99 -5.48 -21.80 6.71
C MET A 99 -5.58 -22.80 5.56
N SER A 100 -5.41 -24.09 5.85
CA SER A 100 -5.63 -25.13 4.83
C SER A 100 -7.12 -25.39 4.60
N ARG A 101 -7.49 -25.87 3.40
CA ARG A 101 -8.86 -26.34 3.11
C ARG A 101 -9.33 -27.41 4.12
N THR A 102 -8.44 -28.32 4.49
CA THR A 102 -8.70 -29.35 5.50
C THR A 102 -9.05 -28.72 6.85
N GLU A 103 -8.29 -27.71 7.28
CA GLU A 103 -8.58 -27.00 8.53
C GLU A 103 -9.94 -26.30 8.50
N LEU A 104 -10.27 -25.62 7.39
CA LEU A 104 -11.58 -24.97 7.24
C LEU A 104 -12.73 -25.97 7.32
N PHE A 105 -12.55 -27.16 6.74
CA PHE A 105 -13.51 -28.25 6.81
C PHE A 105 -13.63 -28.86 8.22
N GLU A 106 -12.51 -29.22 8.85
CA GLU A 106 -12.49 -29.84 10.18
C GLU A 106 -13.06 -28.92 11.27
N ARG A 107 -12.90 -27.60 11.10
CA ARG A 107 -13.48 -26.59 11.99
C ARG A 107 -14.94 -26.26 11.66
N GLY A 108 -15.49 -26.84 10.60
CA GLY A 108 -16.89 -26.72 10.22
C GLY A 108 -17.28 -25.36 9.62
N PHE A 109 -16.31 -24.60 9.11
CA PHE A 109 -16.58 -23.30 8.49
C PHE A 109 -17.20 -23.45 7.10
N VAL A 110 -16.78 -24.47 6.34
CA VAL A 110 -17.31 -24.81 5.03
C VAL A 110 -17.25 -26.33 4.84
N SER A 111 -18.22 -26.93 4.15
CA SER A 111 -18.08 -28.32 3.74
C SER A 111 -17.09 -28.42 2.58
N ASP A 112 -16.24 -29.46 2.55
CA ASP A 112 -15.17 -29.57 1.55
C ASP A 112 -15.69 -29.50 0.09
N SER A 113 -16.89 -30.06 -0.16
CA SER A 113 -17.58 -30.01 -1.46
C SER A 113 -18.04 -28.62 -1.91
N ASN A 114 -18.11 -27.65 -0.98
CA ASN A 114 -18.69 -26.32 -1.23
C ASN A 114 -17.61 -25.23 -1.26
N PHE A 115 -16.33 -25.58 -1.16
CA PHE A 115 -15.27 -24.60 -1.31
C PHE A 115 -15.05 -24.26 -2.79
N HIS A 116 -15.06 -22.95 -3.10
CA HIS A 116 -14.74 -22.38 -4.42
C HIS A 116 -14.13 -20.97 -4.25
N GLU A 117 -13.71 -20.33 -5.33
CA GLU A 117 -13.32 -18.91 -5.29
C GLU A 117 -14.52 -18.00 -4.98
N ASN A 118 -14.30 -16.79 -4.43
CA ASN A 118 -15.39 -15.83 -4.29
C ASN A 118 -15.91 -15.42 -5.67
N LEU A 119 -17.15 -15.80 -6.00
CA LEU A 119 -17.82 -15.44 -7.26
C LEU A 119 -18.86 -14.34 -7.04
N CYS A 120 -18.93 -13.76 -5.85
CA CYS A 120 -19.87 -12.71 -5.51
C CYS A 120 -19.59 -11.45 -6.36
N LEU A 121 -20.48 -11.16 -7.30
CA LEU A 121 -20.38 -9.99 -8.19
C LEU A 121 -20.95 -8.70 -7.58
N ASN A 122 -21.39 -8.72 -6.31
CA ASN A 122 -22.03 -7.58 -5.64
C ASN A 122 -21.02 -6.51 -5.18
N ARG A 123 -20.11 -6.07 -6.08
CA ARG A 123 -19.06 -5.08 -5.82
C ARG A 123 -19.55 -3.63 -5.57
N GLY A 124 -20.82 -3.46 -5.20
CA GLY A 124 -21.47 -2.16 -4.97
C GLY A 124 -21.85 -1.91 -3.51
N ARG A 125 -21.54 -2.85 -2.61
CA ARG A 125 -21.82 -2.77 -1.17
C ARG A 125 -20.56 -2.88 -0.31
N ASP A 126 -19.39 -2.73 -0.92
CA ASP A 126 -18.11 -2.93 -0.26
C ASP A 126 -17.70 -1.70 0.55
N TRP A 127 -16.89 -1.96 1.56
CA TRP A 127 -16.43 -0.98 2.51
C TRP A 127 -14.91 -1.01 2.62
N LEU A 128 -14.33 0.15 2.89
CA LEU A 128 -12.93 0.32 3.22
C LEU A 128 -12.86 0.69 4.70
N LEU A 129 -12.07 -0.06 5.46
CA LEU A 129 -11.81 0.22 6.86
C LEU A 129 -10.32 0.49 7.05
N ALA A 130 -9.97 1.73 7.41
CA ALA A 130 -8.60 2.06 7.80
C ALA A 130 -8.49 2.18 9.32
N LEU A 131 -7.45 1.60 9.91
CA LEU A 131 -7.18 1.65 11.35
C LEU A 131 -5.76 2.12 11.63
N ARG A 132 -5.59 2.81 12.76
CA ARG A 132 -4.27 3.01 13.37
C ARG A 132 -3.92 1.77 14.19
N LYS A 133 -2.74 1.20 13.98
CA LYS A 133 -2.26 -0.01 14.67
C LYS A 133 -2.04 0.20 16.16
N TYR A 134 -1.66 1.41 16.58
CA TYR A 134 -1.31 1.73 17.97
C TYR A 134 -2.21 2.77 18.63
N GLU A 135 -3.28 3.18 17.96
CA GLU A 135 -4.27 4.12 18.49
C GLU A 135 -5.67 3.56 18.24
N ASP A 136 -6.60 3.83 19.15
CA ASP A 136 -8.01 3.50 18.93
C ASP A 136 -8.68 4.52 18.00
N LYS A 137 -8.19 4.56 16.75
CA LYS A 137 -8.71 5.39 15.67
C LYS A 137 -8.91 4.55 14.43
N HIS A 138 -10.07 4.72 13.82
CA HIS A 138 -10.43 4.08 12.57
C HIS A 138 -11.36 4.99 11.76
N ILE A 139 -11.48 4.69 10.47
CA ILE A 139 -12.51 5.26 9.61
C ILE A 139 -13.06 4.18 8.70
N LEU A 140 -14.39 4.16 8.57
CA LEU A 140 -15.13 3.23 7.74
C LEU A 140 -15.80 4.01 6.61
N VAL A 141 -15.46 3.66 5.37
CA VAL A 141 -15.87 4.40 4.16
C VAL A 141 -16.55 3.43 3.22
N LYS A 142 -17.71 3.80 2.69
CA LYS A 142 -18.37 3.00 1.66
C LYS A 142 -17.66 3.22 0.32
N MET A 143 -17.35 2.15 -0.40
CA MET A 143 -16.75 2.26 -1.72
C MET A 143 -17.73 2.88 -2.71
N LEU A 144 -17.19 3.78 -3.55
CA LEU A 144 -17.91 4.43 -4.63
C LEU A 144 -17.29 4.00 -5.97
N PRO A 145 -18.10 3.76 -7.02
CA PRO A 145 -17.62 3.25 -8.30
C PRO A 145 -16.75 4.25 -9.09
N ASN A 146 -16.66 5.51 -8.64
CA ASN A 146 -16.03 6.60 -9.39
C ASN A 146 -14.55 6.83 -9.04
N TYR A 147 -13.98 6.06 -8.11
CA TYR A 147 -12.58 6.17 -7.73
C TYR A 147 -11.78 5.02 -8.34
N TYR A 148 -10.67 5.36 -9.00
CA TYR A 148 -9.77 4.41 -9.67
C TYR A 148 -8.64 3.92 -8.75
N ARG A 149 -8.29 4.71 -7.74
CA ARG A 149 -7.25 4.40 -6.74
C ARG A 149 -7.77 4.66 -5.32
N LEU A 150 -7.32 3.83 -4.37
CA LEU A 150 -7.76 3.91 -2.96
C LEU A 150 -7.34 5.20 -2.27
N PHE A 151 -6.19 5.77 -2.65
CA PHE A 151 -5.75 7.05 -2.13
C PHE A 151 -6.58 8.24 -2.67
N GLU A 152 -7.53 8.03 -3.58
CA GLU A 152 -8.44 9.10 -3.99
C GLU A 152 -9.53 9.39 -2.97
N TYR A 153 -9.79 8.47 -2.02
CA TYR A 153 -10.73 8.67 -0.93
C TYR A 153 -10.14 9.63 0.11
N PRO A 154 -10.63 10.88 0.22
CA PRO A 154 -10.03 11.88 1.11
C PRO A 154 -10.07 11.49 2.58
N GLU A 155 -11.08 10.71 2.98
CA GLU A 155 -11.25 10.13 4.31
C GLU A 155 -10.06 9.25 4.71
N LEU A 156 -9.41 8.62 3.74
CA LEU A 156 -8.32 7.67 3.97
C LEU A 156 -6.94 8.33 3.98
N TRP A 157 -6.79 9.58 3.51
CA TRP A 157 -5.47 10.20 3.29
C TRP A 157 -4.56 10.17 4.51
N SER A 158 -5.09 10.31 5.72
CA SER A 158 -4.24 10.29 6.93
C SER A 158 -3.62 8.91 7.22
N TYR A 159 -4.15 7.84 6.62
CA TYR A 159 -3.71 6.46 6.80
C TYR A 159 -2.71 6.01 5.73
N PHE A 160 -2.58 6.76 4.63
CA PHE A 160 -1.55 6.55 3.62
C PHE A 160 -0.23 7.24 4.01
N SER A 161 0.86 6.73 3.45
CA SER A 161 2.19 7.30 3.51
C SER A 161 2.34 8.46 2.52
N GLY A 162 3.38 9.26 2.72
CA GLY A 162 3.59 10.51 1.98
C GLY A 162 2.84 11.69 2.60
N ASP A 163 2.54 12.71 1.79
CA ASP A 163 1.89 13.94 2.26
C ASP A 163 0.41 14.00 1.93
N ILE A 164 -0.38 14.52 2.86
CA ILE A 164 -1.80 14.73 2.64
C ILE A 164 -1.97 15.87 1.61
N PRO A 165 -2.70 15.65 0.51
CA PRO A 165 -2.87 16.60 -0.59
C PRO A 165 -3.88 17.73 -0.28
N GLN A 166 -3.95 18.18 0.99
CA GLN A 166 -4.88 19.22 1.40
C GLN A 166 -4.60 20.54 0.66
N GLU A 167 -5.68 21.14 0.14
CA GLU A 167 -5.68 22.45 -0.56
C GLU A 167 -4.84 22.49 -1.84
N LYS A 168 -4.55 21.35 -2.46
CA LYS A 168 -3.87 21.28 -3.75
C LYS A 168 -4.88 21.24 -4.89
N THR A 169 -4.52 21.86 -6.02
CA THR A 169 -5.32 21.77 -7.26
C THR A 169 -5.17 20.40 -7.94
N ALA A 170 -4.13 19.65 -7.59
CA ALA A 170 -3.84 18.34 -8.13
C ALA A 170 -3.56 17.35 -6.99
N LEU A 171 -4.26 16.22 -7.04
CA LEU A 171 -3.95 15.04 -6.26
C LEU A 171 -2.83 14.28 -6.97
N MET A 172 -1.71 14.03 -6.29
CA MET A 172 -0.60 13.27 -6.84
C MET A 172 -0.24 12.08 -5.95
N GLY A 173 -0.09 10.91 -6.54
CA GLY A 173 0.32 9.68 -5.86
C GLY A 173 1.34 8.91 -6.69
N LEU A 174 2.44 8.48 -6.06
CA LEU A 174 3.35 7.51 -6.66
C LEU A 174 2.67 6.14 -6.68
N THR A 175 2.46 5.56 -7.87
CA THR A 175 1.65 4.34 -8.01
C THR A 175 2.46 3.08 -8.21
N SER A 176 3.65 3.15 -8.80
CA SER A 176 4.51 1.98 -9.01
C SER A 176 5.97 2.41 -9.15
N HIS A 177 6.89 1.49 -8.86
CA HIS A 177 8.33 1.71 -8.97
C HIS A 177 9.07 0.38 -9.24
N ASP A 178 9.04 -0.03 -10.51
CA ASP A 178 9.74 -1.19 -11.04
C ASP A 178 11.26 -0.98 -11.00
N ILE A 179 11.97 -2.06 -10.73
CA ILE A 179 13.43 -2.14 -10.72
C ILE A 179 13.90 -2.66 -12.07
N ILE A 180 14.66 -1.86 -12.82
CA ILE A 180 15.18 -2.24 -14.12
C ILE A 180 16.65 -2.62 -14.01
N VAL A 181 16.97 -3.83 -14.49
CA VAL A 181 18.35 -4.34 -14.59
C VAL A 181 18.81 -4.43 -16.05
N PRO A 182 20.12 -4.34 -16.33
CA PRO A 182 20.64 -4.51 -17.68
C PRO A 182 20.26 -5.86 -18.30
N SER A 183 20.13 -5.91 -19.62
CA SER A 183 19.75 -7.14 -20.34
C SER A 183 20.74 -8.29 -20.16
N SER A 184 21.96 -8.02 -19.70
CA SER A 184 22.95 -9.05 -19.35
C SER A 184 22.50 -9.96 -18.20
N TYR A 185 21.58 -9.50 -17.34
CA TYR A 185 21.06 -10.25 -16.21
C TYR A 185 19.81 -11.09 -16.53
N ILE A 186 19.35 -11.12 -17.79
CA ILE A 186 18.20 -11.94 -18.20
C ILE A 186 18.33 -13.43 -17.81
N PRO A 187 19.50 -14.09 -17.99
CA PRO A 187 19.66 -15.49 -17.62
C PRO A 187 19.46 -15.72 -16.12
N ASP A 188 19.94 -14.78 -15.30
CA ASP A 188 20.09 -14.94 -13.85
C ASP A 188 19.10 -14.12 -13.01
N LEU A 189 18.08 -13.50 -13.63
CA LEU A 189 17.16 -12.55 -12.98
C LEU A 189 16.55 -13.08 -11.66
N PHE A 190 16.21 -14.36 -11.62
CA PHE A 190 15.62 -15.04 -10.47
C PHE A 190 16.64 -15.37 -9.36
N GLU A 191 17.92 -15.45 -9.71
CA GLU A 191 19.03 -15.75 -8.80
C GLU A 191 19.64 -14.49 -8.19
N LEU A 192 19.26 -13.30 -8.68
CA LEU A 192 19.78 -12.04 -8.16
C LEU A 192 19.44 -11.86 -6.68
N GLU A 193 20.45 -11.65 -5.86
CA GLU A 193 20.28 -11.35 -4.44
C GLU A 193 19.76 -9.93 -4.26
N ILE A 194 18.61 -9.77 -3.58
CA ILE A 194 17.96 -8.48 -3.36
C ILE A 194 18.85 -7.51 -2.56
N ASP A 195 19.60 -8.01 -1.59
CA ASP A 195 20.58 -7.19 -0.84
C ASP A 195 21.85 -6.85 -1.64
N SER A 196 21.94 -7.30 -2.89
CA SER A 196 22.98 -6.89 -3.85
C SER A 196 22.46 -5.92 -4.91
N LEU A 197 21.22 -5.42 -4.80
CA LEU A 197 20.58 -4.51 -5.77
C LEU A 197 21.47 -3.32 -6.18
N LYS A 198 22.26 -2.76 -5.25
CA LYS A 198 23.18 -1.64 -5.51
C LYS A 198 24.13 -1.87 -6.69
N ASN A 199 24.41 -3.13 -7.01
CA ASN A 199 25.44 -3.51 -7.98
C ASN A 199 24.91 -3.62 -9.42
N TYR A 200 23.60 -3.75 -9.60
CA TYR A 200 23.05 -4.16 -10.90
C TYR A 200 21.77 -3.41 -11.32
N VAL A 201 21.26 -2.47 -10.51
CA VAL A 201 20.13 -1.63 -10.91
C VAL A 201 20.59 -0.58 -11.92
N GLU A 202 20.02 -0.63 -13.12
CA GLU A 202 20.25 0.37 -14.18
C GLU A 202 19.45 1.64 -13.89
N ARG A 203 18.18 1.48 -13.53
CA ARG A 203 17.22 2.56 -13.23
C ARG A 203 15.97 2.02 -12.54
N PHE A 204 15.18 2.92 -11.96
CA PHE A 204 13.80 2.66 -11.59
C PHE A 204 12.87 3.19 -12.67
N SER A 205 11.74 2.52 -12.89
CA SER A 205 10.71 2.93 -13.84
C SER A 205 9.36 2.84 -13.15
N GLY A 206 8.44 3.77 -13.39
CA GLY A 206 7.17 3.72 -12.71
C GLY A 206 6.15 4.72 -13.21
N GLU A 207 5.08 4.85 -12.45
CA GLU A 207 3.97 5.75 -12.75
C GLU A 207 3.67 6.66 -11.55
N ILE A 208 3.36 7.91 -11.86
CA ILE A 208 2.80 8.89 -10.92
C ILE A 208 1.40 9.23 -11.43
N PHE A 209 0.40 8.94 -10.61
CA PHE A 209 -0.97 9.36 -10.86
C PHE A 209 -1.14 10.83 -10.52
N VAL A 210 -1.78 11.56 -11.42
CA VAL A 210 -2.16 12.96 -11.21
C VAL A 210 -3.63 13.14 -11.55
N ARG A 211 -4.43 13.57 -10.57
CA ARG A 211 -5.84 13.92 -10.78
C ARG A 211 -6.07 15.41 -10.58
N ASN A 212 -6.77 16.00 -11.53
CA ASN A 212 -7.23 17.37 -11.42
C ASN A 212 -8.44 17.44 -10.48
N GLN A 213 -8.35 18.26 -9.44
CA GLN A 213 -9.42 18.42 -8.44
C GLN A 213 -10.28 19.66 -8.70
N THR A 214 -10.11 20.31 -9.85
CA THR A 214 -10.72 21.62 -10.17
C THR A 214 -11.66 21.56 -11.36
N ASP A 215 -12.50 22.58 -11.50
CA ASP A 215 -13.42 22.77 -12.63
C ASP A 215 -12.74 23.35 -13.89
N SER A 216 -11.43 23.56 -13.86
CA SER A 216 -10.65 24.14 -14.96
C SER A 216 -9.56 23.18 -15.43
N VAL A 217 -9.04 23.38 -16.64
CA VAL A 217 -7.91 22.57 -17.14
C VAL A 217 -6.68 22.79 -16.25
N LEU A 218 -6.08 21.70 -15.79
CA LEU A 218 -4.82 21.70 -15.05
C LEU A 218 -3.66 21.54 -16.03
N LEU A 219 -2.73 22.48 -16.02
CA LEU A 219 -1.53 22.48 -16.85
C LEU A 219 -0.29 22.15 -16.02
N LEU A 220 0.35 21.02 -16.32
CA LEU A 220 1.64 20.62 -15.77
C LEU A 220 2.73 21.02 -16.75
N SER A 221 3.76 21.75 -16.29
CA SER A 221 4.89 22.14 -17.14
C SER A 221 6.21 22.08 -16.39
N ARG A 222 7.32 22.08 -17.13
CA ARG A 222 8.65 22.08 -16.53
C ARG A 222 8.91 23.42 -15.84
N ASN A 223 9.44 23.37 -14.63
CA ASN A 223 9.94 24.54 -13.95
C ASN A 223 11.32 24.91 -14.52
N SER A 224 11.46 26.05 -15.20
CA SER A 224 12.75 26.47 -15.78
C SER A 224 13.84 26.73 -14.75
N ALA A 225 13.48 27.01 -13.49
CA ALA A 225 14.42 27.22 -12.39
C ALA A 225 14.89 25.91 -11.73
N ARG A 226 14.31 24.76 -12.09
CA ARG A 226 14.68 23.45 -11.54
C ARG A 226 14.93 22.45 -12.66
N SER A 227 16.01 21.68 -12.55
CA SER A 227 16.34 20.66 -13.54
C SER A 227 15.48 19.39 -13.41
N MET A 228 14.64 19.28 -12.38
CA MET A 228 13.90 18.07 -12.01
C MET A 228 12.38 18.30 -11.98
N CYS A 229 11.61 17.30 -12.43
CA CYS A 229 10.15 17.27 -12.35
C CYS A 229 9.68 16.63 -11.04
N TYR A 230 10.27 15.48 -10.71
CA TYR A 230 10.06 14.76 -9.47
C TYR A 230 11.40 14.25 -8.94
N ALA A 231 11.48 14.00 -7.64
CA ALA A 231 12.65 13.35 -7.07
C ALA A 231 12.36 12.64 -5.74
N VAL A 232 13.12 11.59 -5.47
CA VAL A 232 13.21 10.96 -4.15
C VAL A 232 14.38 11.59 -3.40
N ILE A 233 14.15 12.01 -2.15
CA ILE A 233 15.16 12.72 -1.34
C ILE A 233 15.65 11.81 -0.20
N ASN A 234 16.97 11.70 -0.05
CA ASN A 234 17.60 11.01 1.07
C ASN A 234 18.72 11.89 1.66
N GLY A 235 18.38 12.69 2.68
CA GLY A 235 19.32 13.67 3.24
C GLY A 235 19.81 14.67 2.17
N PRO A 236 21.13 14.80 1.93
CA PRO A 236 21.67 15.65 0.87
C PRO A 236 21.53 15.04 -0.54
N ASP A 237 21.23 13.74 -0.65
CA ASP A 237 21.17 13.04 -1.92
C ASP A 237 19.77 13.11 -2.53
N THR A 238 19.74 13.00 -3.86
CA THR A 238 18.51 13.09 -4.64
C THR A 238 18.56 12.12 -5.79
N LEU A 239 17.51 11.32 -5.95
CA LEU A 239 17.27 10.51 -7.14
C LEU A 239 16.23 11.21 -8.00
N LYS A 240 16.65 11.77 -9.14
CA LYS A 240 15.70 12.43 -10.05
C LYS A 240 14.84 11.40 -10.76
N LEU A 241 13.54 11.67 -10.81
CA LEU A 241 12.57 10.92 -11.62
C LEU A 241 12.22 11.78 -12.85
N VAL A 242 12.67 11.33 -14.01
CA VAL A 242 12.53 11.97 -15.31
C VAL A 242 11.28 11.45 -15.99
N LEU A 243 10.34 12.34 -16.29
CA LEU A 243 9.12 11.96 -17.03
C LEU A 243 9.45 11.51 -18.45
N ARG A 244 8.83 10.41 -18.88
CA ARG A 244 8.81 9.98 -20.28
C ARG A 244 7.78 10.77 -21.09
N ASP A 245 6.71 11.21 -20.45
CA ASP A 245 5.70 12.06 -21.05
C ASP A 245 6.28 13.43 -21.42
N SER A 246 5.92 13.91 -22.61
CA SER A 246 6.31 15.25 -23.05
C SER A 246 5.53 16.32 -22.28
N LEU A 247 6.24 17.27 -21.69
CA LEU A 247 5.66 18.45 -21.06
C LEU A 247 5.50 19.59 -22.10
N PRO A 248 4.45 20.43 -22.00
CA PRO A 248 3.45 20.44 -20.94
C PRO A 248 2.35 19.38 -21.12
N VAL A 249 1.76 18.96 -19.99
CA VAL A 249 0.62 18.04 -19.96
C VAL A 249 -0.61 18.80 -19.48
N ALA A 250 -1.69 18.78 -20.26
CA ALA A 250 -3.01 19.27 -19.85
C ALA A 250 -3.89 18.11 -19.37
N ILE A 251 -4.62 18.33 -18.28
CA ILE A 251 -5.58 17.41 -17.67
C ILE A 251 -6.93 18.13 -17.58
N ALA A 252 -7.99 17.53 -18.13
CA ALA A 252 -9.33 18.11 -18.11
C ALA A 252 -9.89 18.23 -16.67
N PRO A 253 -10.92 19.05 -16.42
CA PRO A 253 -11.59 19.12 -15.13
C PRO A 253 -11.98 17.74 -14.60
N HIS A 254 -11.65 17.45 -13.34
CA HIS A 254 -11.95 16.18 -12.63
C HIS A 254 -11.35 14.89 -13.24
N ASP A 255 -10.58 15.01 -14.32
CA ASP A 255 -9.91 13.94 -15.03
C ASP A 255 -8.53 13.63 -14.42
N PHE A 256 -7.91 12.53 -14.85
CA PHE A 256 -6.61 12.10 -14.36
C PHE A 256 -5.67 11.65 -15.50
N LYS A 257 -4.37 11.61 -15.19
CA LYS A 257 -3.34 10.98 -16.02
C LYS A 257 -2.34 10.22 -15.17
N SER A 258 -1.90 9.08 -15.68
CA SER A 258 -0.70 8.40 -15.18
C SER A 258 0.51 8.89 -15.98
N LEU A 259 1.45 9.54 -15.31
CA LEU A 259 2.71 10.01 -15.89
C LEU A 259 3.79 8.96 -15.68
N LYS A 260 4.40 8.48 -16.76
CA LYS A 260 5.48 7.50 -16.71
C LYS A 260 6.80 8.20 -16.45
N TYR A 261 7.65 7.58 -15.64
CA TYR A 261 8.98 8.10 -15.35
C TYR A 261 10.05 7.03 -15.44
N ASP A 262 11.29 7.49 -15.63
CA ASP A 262 12.52 6.78 -15.35
C ASP A 262 13.36 7.55 -14.35
N SER A 263 14.04 6.85 -13.46
CA SER A 263 15.08 7.49 -12.68
C SER A 263 16.31 7.79 -13.55
N GLU A 264 17.10 8.78 -13.15
CA GLU A 264 18.52 8.79 -13.55
C GLU A 264 19.23 7.53 -13.00
N PRO A 265 20.39 7.13 -13.57
CA PRO A 265 21.14 5.97 -13.07
C PRO A 265 21.39 6.09 -11.55
N PRO A 266 20.87 5.16 -10.73
CA PRO A 266 20.74 5.38 -9.29
C PRO A 266 22.00 5.00 -8.51
N HIS A 267 23.11 4.64 -9.17
CA HIS A 267 24.31 4.09 -8.55
C HIS A 267 24.79 4.88 -7.32
N SER A 268 25.02 6.19 -7.45
CA SER A 268 25.47 7.03 -6.34
C SER A 268 24.44 7.14 -5.22
N PHE A 269 23.16 7.25 -5.57
CA PHE A 269 22.06 7.32 -4.60
C PHE A 269 21.96 6.02 -3.79
N LEU A 270 22.11 4.87 -4.46
CA LEU A 270 22.05 3.54 -3.87
C LEU A 270 23.21 3.24 -2.92
N GLN A 271 24.41 3.79 -3.17
CA GLN A 271 25.56 3.57 -2.28
C GLN A 271 25.33 4.10 -0.85
N ASN A 272 24.46 5.10 -0.69
CA ASN A 272 24.15 5.69 0.62
C ASN A 272 23.04 4.95 1.38
N LEU A 273 22.50 3.86 0.83
CA LEU A 273 21.58 2.97 1.55
C LEU A 273 22.34 1.98 2.44
N PRO A 274 21.68 1.33 3.42
CA PRO A 274 22.26 0.20 4.15
C PRO A 274 22.65 -0.97 3.24
N ASP A 275 23.47 -1.90 3.73
CA ASP A 275 23.87 -3.11 2.97
C ASP A 275 22.92 -4.31 3.14
N LYS A 276 21.85 -4.12 3.92
CA LYS A 276 20.80 -5.12 4.18
C LYS A 276 19.43 -4.47 4.09
N ASP A 277 18.41 -5.26 3.77
CA ASP A 277 17.05 -4.79 3.56
C ASP A 277 17.01 -3.62 2.55
N ILE A 278 17.81 -3.72 1.48
CA ILE A 278 18.01 -2.61 0.52
C ILE A 278 16.70 -2.24 -0.16
N TRP A 279 15.93 -3.26 -0.55
CA TRP A 279 14.62 -3.05 -1.15
C TRP A 279 13.69 -2.27 -0.22
N MET A 280 13.56 -2.69 1.05
CA MET A 280 12.69 -2.01 2.00
C MET A 280 13.16 -0.59 2.33
N SER A 281 14.47 -0.38 2.37
CA SER A 281 15.05 0.96 2.53
C SER A 281 14.67 1.86 1.34
N MET A 282 14.71 1.32 0.13
CA MET A 282 14.30 2.05 -1.08
C MET A 282 12.79 2.29 -1.15
N TYR A 283 11.98 1.26 -0.90
CA TYR A 283 10.51 1.36 -0.83
C TYR A 283 10.09 2.46 0.14
N LYS A 284 10.70 2.49 1.34
CA LYS A 284 10.42 3.52 2.34
C LYS A 284 10.78 4.92 1.84
N LEU A 285 11.89 5.09 1.13
CA LEU A 285 12.24 6.38 0.53
C LEU A 285 11.25 6.81 -0.55
N PHE A 286 10.80 5.90 -1.42
CA PHE A 286 9.73 6.18 -2.38
C PHE A 286 8.44 6.61 -1.68
N SER A 287 8.10 5.93 -0.60
CA SER A 287 6.88 6.17 0.17
C SER A 287 6.91 7.51 0.94
N ASP A 288 8.01 7.77 1.67
CA ASP A 288 8.09 8.89 2.61
C ASP A 288 8.67 10.17 2.00
N SER A 289 9.40 10.07 0.89
CA SER A 289 10.31 11.12 0.44
C SER A 289 10.27 11.42 -1.07
N THR A 290 9.15 11.15 -1.75
CA THR A 290 8.96 11.56 -3.15
C THR A 290 8.33 12.95 -3.25
N PHE A 291 8.97 13.86 -4.00
CA PHE A 291 8.57 15.26 -4.14
C PHE A 291 8.26 15.67 -5.57
N CYS A 292 7.26 16.53 -5.73
CA CYS A 292 6.92 17.23 -6.97
C CYS A 292 7.61 18.60 -7.04
N PHE A 293 8.18 18.90 -8.22
CA PHE A 293 8.85 20.17 -8.55
C PHE A 293 8.35 20.81 -9.85
N LEU A 294 7.29 20.26 -10.44
CA LEU A 294 6.65 20.80 -11.64
C LEU A 294 6.04 22.19 -11.39
N ASN A 295 5.82 22.92 -12.47
CA ASN A 295 4.87 24.02 -12.45
C ASN A 295 3.46 23.44 -12.62
N ILE A 296 2.53 23.89 -11.77
CA ILE A 296 1.10 23.63 -11.93
C ILE A 296 0.43 24.97 -12.22
N ASN A 297 -0.23 25.08 -13.37
CA ASN A 297 -0.83 26.33 -13.86
C ASN A 297 0.18 27.51 -13.82
N ASN A 298 1.42 27.25 -14.26
CA ASN A 298 2.55 28.18 -14.24
C ASN A 298 3.06 28.58 -12.85
N ILE A 299 2.57 27.97 -11.78
CA ILE A 299 3.03 28.19 -10.41
C ILE A 299 4.02 27.08 -10.03
N PRO A 300 5.29 27.40 -9.73
CA PRO A 300 6.27 26.45 -9.23
C PRO A 300 5.80 25.73 -7.97
N GLN A 301 5.88 24.40 -7.98
CA GLN A 301 5.53 23.59 -6.83
C GLN A 301 6.77 23.05 -6.13
N LYS A 302 6.61 22.79 -4.83
CA LYS A 302 7.53 22.01 -4.00
C LYS A 302 6.71 21.40 -2.87
N PHE A 303 6.26 20.17 -3.06
CA PHE A 303 5.56 19.42 -2.03
C PHE A 303 5.82 17.92 -2.18
N ARG A 304 5.71 17.19 -1.08
CA ARG A 304 5.80 15.74 -1.07
C ARG A 304 4.48 15.16 -1.60
N ILE A 305 4.54 14.12 -2.41
CA ILE A 305 3.34 13.46 -2.96
C ILE A 305 2.93 12.28 -2.07
N MET A 306 1.71 11.78 -2.26
CA MET A 306 1.28 10.55 -1.58
C MET A 306 1.96 9.32 -2.18
N HIS A 307 1.93 8.23 -1.43
CA HIS A 307 2.32 6.91 -1.90
C HIS A 307 1.10 5.99 -1.99
N ASN A 308 1.06 5.13 -3.00
CA ASN A 308 0.06 4.08 -3.09
C ASN A 308 0.51 2.85 -2.28
N ASP A 309 0.24 2.84 -0.97
CA ASP A 309 0.67 1.74 -0.08
C ASP A 309 0.05 0.38 -0.42
N ALA A 310 -1.05 0.37 -1.18
CA ALA A 310 -1.64 -0.86 -1.71
C ALA A 310 -0.73 -1.60 -2.71
N VAL A 311 0.36 -0.98 -3.15
CA VAL A 311 1.42 -1.66 -3.91
C VAL A 311 2.40 -2.29 -2.93
N TYR A 312 2.17 -3.57 -2.63
CA TYR A 312 2.94 -4.38 -1.70
C TYR A 312 4.05 -5.23 -2.36
N SER A 313 4.21 -5.11 -3.68
CA SER A 313 5.29 -5.73 -4.45
C SER A 313 5.81 -4.80 -5.54
N SER A 314 6.97 -5.11 -6.11
CA SER A 314 7.48 -4.44 -7.28
C SER A 314 8.17 -5.39 -8.23
N ASP A 315 8.19 -5.00 -9.50
CA ASP A 315 8.72 -5.85 -10.55
C ASP A 315 10.22 -5.61 -10.71
N LEU A 316 11.00 -6.66 -10.58
CA LEU A 316 12.36 -6.72 -11.09
C LEU A 316 12.31 -7.18 -12.54
N ARG A 317 12.67 -6.29 -13.47
CA ARG A 317 12.59 -6.52 -14.91
C ARG A 317 13.93 -6.31 -15.57
N ASP A 318 14.19 -7.09 -16.61
CA ASP A 318 15.27 -6.73 -17.51
C ASP A 318 14.87 -5.54 -18.40
N SER A 319 15.86 -4.80 -18.89
CA SER A 319 15.67 -3.63 -19.77
C SER A 319 14.91 -3.91 -21.07
N LEU A 320 14.82 -5.18 -21.53
CA LEU A 320 14.02 -5.60 -22.69
C LEU A 320 12.63 -6.11 -22.29
N SER A 321 12.31 -6.14 -20.99
CA SER A 321 11.04 -6.61 -20.41
C SER A 321 10.66 -8.03 -20.84
N LYS A 322 11.64 -8.91 -20.99
CA LYS A 322 11.44 -10.33 -21.37
C LYS A 322 11.12 -11.22 -20.17
N ARG A 323 11.64 -10.88 -18.99
CA ARG A 323 11.42 -11.61 -17.75
C ARG A 323 11.06 -10.62 -16.64
N VAL A 324 10.18 -11.07 -15.76
CA VAL A 324 9.73 -10.34 -14.58
C VAL A 324 9.85 -11.26 -13.38
N ARG A 325 10.43 -10.75 -12.30
CA ARG A 325 10.42 -11.36 -10.98
C ARG A 325 9.77 -10.39 -10.02
N TYR A 326 8.82 -10.87 -9.22
CA TYR A 326 8.21 -10.05 -8.18
C TYR A 326 9.08 -10.00 -6.93
N ILE A 327 9.23 -8.81 -6.38
CA ILE A 327 9.86 -8.56 -5.08
C ILE A 327 8.76 -8.06 -4.15
N TYR A 328 8.42 -8.86 -3.15
CA TYR A 328 7.43 -8.49 -2.15
C TYR A 328 8.06 -7.67 -1.03
N ASN A 329 7.26 -6.78 -0.45
CA ASN A 329 7.66 -6.08 0.75
C ASN A 329 7.85 -7.09 1.90
N LYS A 330 8.79 -6.78 2.79
CA LYS A 330 9.14 -7.65 3.92
C LYS A 330 7.90 -7.90 4.78
N GLY A 331 7.66 -9.18 5.08
CA GLY A 331 6.48 -9.62 5.82
C GLY A 331 5.30 -9.98 4.94
N VAL A 332 5.25 -9.53 3.69
CA VAL A 332 4.17 -9.88 2.76
C VAL A 332 4.44 -11.24 2.13
N TYR A 333 3.48 -12.15 2.23
CA TYR A 333 3.56 -13.45 1.56
C TYR A 333 3.36 -13.32 0.04
N ASP A 334 3.93 -14.26 -0.71
CA ASP A 334 3.78 -14.33 -2.16
C ASP A 334 2.34 -14.70 -2.55
N LYS A 335 1.49 -13.68 -2.76
CA LYS A 335 0.09 -13.87 -3.17
C LYS A 335 -0.02 -14.56 -4.54
N GLU A 336 0.93 -14.35 -5.47
CA GLU A 336 0.89 -15.05 -6.76
C GLU A 336 1.11 -16.56 -6.60
N GLU A 337 2.03 -16.99 -5.74
CA GLU A 337 2.22 -18.42 -5.46
C GLU A 337 0.93 -19.06 -4.91
N ARG A 338 0.19 -18.33 -4.06
CA ARG A 338 -1.09 -18.77 -3.49
C ARG A 338 -2.14 -18.97 -4.58
N ILE A 339 -2.33 -17.96 -5.44
CA ILE A 339 -3.31 -18.00 -6.54
C ILE A 339 -2.97 -19.12 -7.55
N ARG A 340 -1.68 -19.30 -7.89
CA ARG A 340 -1.23 -20.34 -8.85
C ARG A 340 -1.55 -21.77 -8.41
N ARG A 341 -1.81 -22.02 -7.12
CA ARG A 341 -2.24 -23.36 -6.64
C ARG A 341 -3.65 -23.72 -7.11
N PHE A 342 -4.49 -22.72 -7.36
CA PHE A 342 -5.88 -22.89 -7.76
C PHE A 342 -6.06 -22.82 -9.27
N PHE A 343 -5.27 -22.01 -9.95
CA PHE A 343 -5.32 -21.90 -11.40
C PHE A 343 -4.06 -22.51 -12.02
N LYS A 344 -4.24 -23.61 -12.77
CA LYS A 344 -3.23 -24.05 -13.73
C LYS A 344 -3.16 -23.02 -14.84
N TRP A 345 -2.16 -22.16 -14.80
CA TRP A 345 -1.82 -21.31 -15.93
C TRP A 345 -0.82 -22.10 -16.78
N ASP A 346 -1.24 -22.46 -18.00
CA ASP A 346 -0.41 -23.17 -18.99
C ASP A 346 0.73 -22.28 -19.53
#